data_AF-A0A973WKD0-F1
#
_entry.id   AF-A0A973WKD0-F1
#
_cell.length_a   1.000
_cell.length_b   1.000
_cell.length_c   1.000
_cell.angle_alpha   90.00
_cell.angle_beta   90.00
_cell.angle_gamma   90.00
#
_symmetry.space_group_name_H-M   'P 1'
#
loop_
_entity.id
_entity.type
_entity.pdbx_description
1 polymer ?
#
loop_
_entity_poly.entity_id
_entity_poly.type
_entity_poly.pdbx_seq_one_letter_code
_entity_poly.pdbx_strand_id
1 'polypeptide(L)'
;MDVTSDRLNGVHASKLRLVKDMRERSALRELSNMETRRHIAVDAVEQASKHLANAERRRARVEAELYREMLSADAISVADLERRHHLIIGRLTEEIAATQRAFDEARSAQDQAEAAVLEARTLWAKRSTASQKWQEIERDVQRMTDAHCEAAAEIEADDEVVLRYRRGSDRQVGGEPT
;
A
#
# COMPACT_ATOMS: atom_id res chain seq x y z
N MET A 1 -15.52 47.34 5.70
CA MET A 1 -14.31 46.50 5.60
C MET A 1 -14.79 45.06 5.60
N ASP A 2 -14.77 44.43 4.43
CA ASP A 2 -15.28 43.08 4.23
C ASP A 2 -14.16 42.09 4.58
N VAL A 3 -14.06 41.75 5.87
CA VAL A 3 -13.15 40.70 6.32
C VAL A 3 -13.89 39.38 6.08
N THR A 4 -13.94 38.96 4.81
CA THR A 4 -14.12 37.54 4.50
C THR A 4 -12.83 36.85 4.95
N SER A 5 -12.72 36.64 6.26
CA SER A 5 -11.74 35.75 6.84
C SER A 5 -11.90 34.44 6.08
N ASP A 6 -10.80 33.99 5.48
CA ASP A 6 -10.65 32.77 4.69
C ASP A 6 -10.91 31.53 5.59
N ARG A 7 -12.11 31.46 6.15
CA ARG A 7 -12.57 30.43 7.06
C ARG A 7 -12.90 29.23 6.20
N LEU A 8 -12.24 28.13 6.51
CA LEU A 8 -12.49 26.81 5.96
C LEU A 8 -13.98 26.49 6.16
N ASN A 9 -14.79 26.66 5.11
CA ASN A 9 -16.21 26.32 5.17
C ASN A 9 -16.42 24.81 4.98
N GLY A 10 -17.61 24.31 5.34
CA GLY A 10 -17.93 22.88 5.26
C GLY A 10 -17.69 22.28 3.86
N VAL A 11 -18.01 23.04 2.80
CA VAL A 11 -17.80 22.60 1.40
C VAL A 11 -16.31 22.41 1.09
N HIS A 12 -15.43 23.31 1.55
CA HIS A 12 -13.98 23.19 1.36
C HIS A 12 -13.40 22.02 2.17
N ALA A 13 -13.86 21.82 3.41
CA ALA A 13 -13.46 20.70 4.25
C ALA A 13 -13.82 19.35 3.60
N SER A 14 -15.06 19.21 3.10
CA SER A 14 -15.52 18.00 2.41
C SER A 14 -14.74 17.72 1.11
N LYS A 15 -14.45 18.75 0.31
CA LYS A 15 -13.62 18.59 -0.90
C LYS A 15 -12.21 18.10 -0.56
N LEU A 16 -11.59 18.67 0.47
CA LEU A 16 -10.24 18.27 0.90
C LEU A 16 -10.23 16.85 1.47
N ARG A 17 -11.24 16.48 2.27
CA ARG A 17 -11.43 15.11 2.74
C ARG A 17 -11.53 14.13 1.57
N LEU A 18 -12.37 14.41 0.58
CA LEU A 18 -12.52 13.55 -0.59
C LEU A 18 -11.18 13.30 -1.30
N VAL A 19 -10.36 14.34 -1.46
CA VAL A 19 -9.01 14.19 -2.05
C VAL A 19 -8.10 13.31 -1.19
N LYS A 20 -8.17 13.39 0.14
CA LYS A 20 -7.41 12.48 1.02
C LYS A 20 -7.89 11.05 0.91
N ASP A 21 -9.20 10.81 0.89
CA ASP A 21 -9.80 9.49 0.75
C ASP A 21 -9.44 8.86 -0.61
N MET A 22 -9.38 9.66 -1.68
CA MET A 22 -8.90 9.19 -2.99
C MET A 22 -7.42 8.79 -2.95
N ARG A 23 -6.57 9.57 -2.26
CA ARG A 23 -5.13 9.26 -2.13
C ARG A 23 -4.89 8.03 -1.26
N GLU A 24 -5.63 7.86 -0.18
CA GLU A 24 -5.58 6.66 0.65
C GLU A 24 -5.98 5.41 -0.15
N ARG A 25 -7.11 5.46 -0.86
CA ARG A 25 -7.55 4.37 -1.73
C ARG A 25 -6.57 4.06 -2.86
N SER A 26 -5.86 5.07 -3.37
CA SER A 26 -4.78 4.85 -4.34
C SER A 26 -3.61 4.11 -3.71
N ALA A 27 -3.14 4.57 -2.54
CA ALA A 27 -2.04 3.94 -1.82
C ALA A 27 -2.38 2.49 -1.40
N LEU A 28 -3.64 2.22 -1.03
CA LEU A 28 -4.10 0.87 -0.71
C LEU A 28 -4.07 -0.06 -1.94
N ARG A 29 -4.48 0.44 -3.11
CA ARG A 29 -4.38 -0.32 -4.37
C ARG A 29 -2.93 -0.59 -4.74
N GLU A 30 -2.04 0.40 -4.59
CA GLU A 30 -0.61 0.22 -4.80
C GLU A 30 -0.02 -0.83 -3.85
N LEU A 31 -0.38 -0.78 -2.56
CA LEU A 31 0.02 -1.78 -1.57
C LEU A 31 -0.43 -3.19 -2.00
N SER A 32 -1.69 -3.37 -2.38
CA SER A 32 -2.21 -4.66 -2.85
C SER A 32 -1.47 -5.17 -4.11
N ASN A 33 -1.13 -4.27 -5.04
CA ASN A 33 -0.31 -4.61 -6.20
C ASN A 33 1.10 -5.07 -5.80
N MET A 34 1.75 -4.39 -4.85
CA MET A 34 3.07 -4.79 -4.36
C MET A 34 3.02 -6.12 -3.60
N GLU A 35 1.96 -6.39 -2.85
CA GLU A 35 1.78 -7.68 -2.17
C GLU A 35 1.61 -8.83 -3.15
N THR A 36 0.87 -8.61 -4.24
CA THR A 36 0.78 -9.58 -5.35
C THR A 36 2.15 -9.86 -5.96
N ARG A 37 2.94 -8.81 -6.23
CA ARG A 37 4.31 -8.95 -6.76
C ARG A 37 5.23 -9.71 -5.80
N ARG A 38 5.14 -9.43 -4.49
CA ARG A 38 5.87 -10.18 -3.46
C ARG A 38 5.53 -11.66 -3.51
N HIS A 39 4.24 -12.00 -3.65
CA HIS A 39 3.83 -13.39 -3.73
C HIS A 39 4.43 -14.10 -4.96
N ILE A 40 4.36 -13.46 -6.13
CA ILE A 40 4.99 -13.97 -7.36
C ILE A 40 6.50 -14.18 -7.18
N ALA A 41 7.19 -13.25 -6.51
CA ALA A 41 8.63 -13.37 -6.27
C ALA A 41 8.96 -14.53 -5.31
N VAL A 42 8.15 -14.74 -4.27
CA VAL A 42 8.28 -15.90 -3.37
C VAL A 42 8.09 -17.21 -4.13
N ASP A 43 7.07 -17.30 -4.96
CA ASP A 43 6.81 -18.49 -5.79
C ASP A 43 7.96 -18.76 -6.77
N ALA A 44 8.54 -17.70 -7.34
CA ALA A 44 9.70 -17.80 -8.22
C ALA A 44 10.93 -18.34 -7.49
N VAL A 45 11.19 -17.91 -6.25
CA VAL A 45 12.27 -18.44 -5.41
C VAL A 45 12.05 -19.91 -5.09
N GLU A 46 10.82 -20.31 -4.75
CA GLU A 46 10.49 -21.71 -4.50
C GLU A 46 10.71 -22.58 -5.74
N GLN A 47 10.30 -22.12 -6.92
CA GLN A 47 10.53 -22.80 -8.18
C GLN A 47 12.03 -22.91 -8.51
N ALA A 48 12.78 -21.81 -8.40
CA ALA A 48 14.21 -21.80 -8.66
C ALA A 48 14.98 -22.73 -7.69
N SER A 49 14.57 -22.78 -6.42
CA SER A 49 15.12 -23.71 -5.42
C SER A 49 14.88 -25.17 -5.81
N LYS A 50 13.66 -25.51 -6.26
CA LYS A 50 13.34 -26.85 -6.76
C LYS A 50 14.18 -27.21 -8.00
N HIS A 51 14.37 -26.27 -8.92
CA HIS A 51 15.20 -26.49 -10.11
C HIS A 51 16.66 -26.74 -9.75
N LEU A 52 17.24 -25.93 -8.86
CA LEU A 52 18.61 -26.13 -8.37
C LEU A 52 18.78 -27.51 -7.71
N ALA A 53 17.89 -27.87 -6.79
CA ALA A 53 17.94 -29.18 -6.11
C ALA A 53 17.81 -30.35 -7.11
N ASN A 54 17.00 -30.19 -8.16
CA ASN A 54 16.88 -31.19 -9.21
C ASN A 54 18.13 -31.30 -10.08
N ALA A 55 18.78 -30.17 -10.40
CA ALA A 55 20.05 -30.14 -11.14
C ALA A 55 21.17 -30.82 -10.34
N GLU A 56 21.27 -30.54 -9.04
CA GLU A 56 22.23 -31.19 -8.13
C GLU A 56 21.97 -32.70 -8.01
N ARG A 57 20.71 -33.11 -7.83
CA ARG A 57 20.34 -34.53 -7.78
C ARG A 57 20.67 -35.24 -9.10
N ARG A 58 20.43 -34.58 -10.23
CA ARG A 58 20.79 -35.10 -11.55
C ARG A 58 22.31 -35.25 -11.68
N ARG A 59 23.10 -34.29 -11.22
CA ARG A 59 24.57 -34.41 -11.21
C ARG A 59 25.02 -35.61 -10.39
N ALA A 60 24.54 -35.75 -9.15
CA ALA A 60 24.90 -36.87 -8.29
C ALA A 60 24.54 -38.23 -8.90
N ARG A 61 23.37 -38.34 -9.56
CA ARG A 61 22.96 -39.56 -10.25
C ARG A 61 23.88 -39.89 -11.42
N VAL A 62 24.18 -38.92 -12.27
CA VAL A 62 25.04 -39.12 -13.44
C VAL A 62 26.48 -39.45 -13.02
N GLU A 63 27.01 -38.77 -11.99
CA GLU A 63 28.31 -39.09 -11.40
C GLU A 63 28.36 -40.54 -10.89
N ALA A 64 27.33 -40.99 -10.17
CA ALA A 64 27.25 -42.36 -9.67
C ALA A 64 27.16 -43.42 -10.80
N GLU A 65 26.41 -43.13 -11.86
CA GLU A 65 26.35 -43.97 -13.06
C GLU A 65 27.71 -44.05 -13.75
N LEU A 66 28.39 -42.91 -13.91
CA LEU A 66 29.73 -42.84 -14.50
C LEU A 66 30.75 -43.67 -13.70
N TYR A 67 30.74 -43.55 -12.37
CA TYR A 67 31.62 -44.34 -11.51
C TYR A 67 31.32 -45.84 -11.60
N ARG A 68 30.05 -46.22 -11.72
CA ARG A 68 29.66 -47.63 -11.89
C ARG A 68 30.16 -48.19 -13.23
N GLU A 69 30.00 -47.44 -14.31
CA GLU A 69 30.52 -47.82 -15.63
C GLU A 69 32.04 -48.00 -15.60
N MET A 70 32.75 -47.10 -14.91
CA MET A 70 34.20 -47.19 -14.73
C MET A 70 34.63 -48.46 -14.01
N LEU A 71 33.91 -48.84 -12.94
CA LEU A 71 34.20 -50.08 -12.19
C LEU A 71 33.91 -51.35 -13.00
N SER A 72 32.98 -51.29 -13.96
CA SER A 72 32.60 -52.44 -14.80
C SER A 72 33.47 -52.62 -16.05
N ALA A 73 34.29 -51.64 -16.41
CA ALA A 73 35.12 -51.69 -17.60
C ALA A 73 36.49 -52.32 -17.27
N ASP A 74 36.90 -53.33 -18.05
CA ASP A 74 38.19 -54.03 -17.87
C ASP A 74 39.40 -53.08 -17.98
N ALA A 75 39.34 -52.09 -18.87
CA ALA A 75 40.30 -50.99 -18.97
C ALA A 75 39.66 -49.77 -19.63
N ILE A 76 39.82 -48.59 -19.01
CA ILE A 76 39.45 -47.29 -19.59
C ILE A 76 40.73 -46.51 -19.85
N SER A 77 40.83 -45.93 -21.06
CA SER A 77 41.95 -45.05 -21.38
C SER A 77 41.82 -43.73 -20.62
N VAL A 78 42.95 -43.14 -20.21
CA VAL A 78 42.97 -41.83 -19.54
C VAL A 78 42.30 -40.76 -20.41
N ALA A 79 42.53 -40.80 -21.72
CA ALA A 79 41.92 -39.86 -22.68
C ALA A 79 40.38 -39.97 -22.72
N ASP A 80 39.82 -41.19 -22.66
CA ASP A 80 38.36 -41.38 -22.62
C ASP A 80 37.76 -40.91 -21.29
N LEU A 81 38.48 -41.10 -20.19
CA LEU A 81 38.06 -40.62 -18.88
C LEU A 81 38.04 -39.08 -18.83
N GLU A 82 39.10 -38.43 -19.28
CA GLU A 82 39.19 -36.98 -19.37
C GLU A 82 38.09 -36.40 -20.26
N ARG A 83 37.84 -37.02 -21.43
CA ARG A 83 36.77 -36.63 -22.35
C ARG A 83 35.39 -36.73 -21.70
N ARG A 84 35.10 -37.83 -20.99
CA ARG A 84 33.82 -38.02 -20.29
C ARG A 84 33.65 -37.02 -19.14
N HIS A 85 34.70 -36.77 -18.36
CA HIS A 85 34.67 -35.79 -17.29
C HIS A 85 34.36 -34.39 -17.83
N HIS A 86 35.12 -33.92 -18.83
CA HIS A 86 34.91 -32.60 -19.41
C HIS A 86 33.52 -32.44 -20.06
N LEU A 87 33.06 -33.42 -20.84
CA LEU A 87 31.79 -33.30 -21.57
C LEU A 87 30.56 -33.43 -20.67
N ILE A 88 30.57 -34.36 -19.72
CA ILE A 88 29.39 -34.69 -18.92
C ILE A 88 29.37 -33.85 -17.63
N ILE A 89 30.45 -33.90 -16.84
CA ILE A 89 30.52 -33.18 -15.57
C ILE A 89 30.64 -31.68 -15.81
N GLY A 90 31.41 -31.26 -16.82
CA GLY A 90 31.50 -29.85 -17.22
C GLY A 90 30.14 -29.26 -17.55
N ARG A 91 29.36 -29.91 -18.42
CA ARG A 91 28.00 -29.47 -18.79
C ARG A 91 27.06 -29.41 -17.59
N LEU A 92 27.10 -30.40 -16.70
CA LEU A 92 26.25 -30.42 -15.49
C LEU A 92 26.65 -29.31 -14.51
N THR A 93 27.94 -28.99 -14.43
CA THR A 93 28.45 -27.90 -13.60
C THR A 93 27.98 -26.54 -14.14
N GLU A 94 28.03 -26.34 -15.46
CA GLU A 94 27.50 -25.14 -16.12
C GLU A 94 25.99 -25.00 -15.91
N GLU A 95 25.24 -26.10 -16.02
CA GLU A 95 23.79 -26.12 -15.76
C GLU A 95 23.46 -25.74 -14.32
N ILE A 96 24.17 -26.31 -13.34
CA ILE A 96 24.00 -25.95 -11.93
C ILE A 96 24.34 -24.47 -11.71
N ALA A 97 25.46 -23.99 -12.26
CA ALA A 97 25.85 -22.59 -12.14
C ALA A 97 24.79 -21.64 -12.76
N ALA A 98 24.18 -22.04 -13.89
CA ALA A 98 23.07 -21.29 -14.48
C ALA A 98 21.83 -21.28 -13.56
N THR A 99 21.44 -22.44 -13.00
CA THR A 99 20.30 -22.51 -12.07
C THR A 99 20.54 -21.77 -10.76
N GLN A 100 21.79 -21.76 -10.26
CA GLN A 100 22.18 -21.00 -9.08
C GLN A 100 22.04 -19.50 -9.32
N ARG A 101 22.53 -19.00 -10.47
CA ARG A 101 22.35 -17.59 -10.85
C ARG A 101 20.87 -17.20 -10.91
N ALA A 102 20.04 -18.04 -11.54
CA ALA A 102 18.60 -17.79 -11.60
C ALA A 102 17.94 -17.77 -10.20
N PHE A 103 18.39 -18.64 -9.29
CA PHE A 103 17.94 -18.62 -7.90
C PHE A 103 18.37 -17.33 -7.18
N ASP A 104 19.61 -16.90 -7.34
CA ASP A 104 20.13 -15.67 -6.72
C ASP A 104 19.39 -14.43 -7.26
N GLU A 105 19.09 -14.39 -8.56
CA GLU A 105 18.26 -13.35 -9.19
C GLU A 105 16.83 -13.34 -8.64
N ALA A 106 16.20 -14.51 -8.51
CA ALA A 106 14.87 -14.64 -7.93
C ALA A 106 14.85 -14.15 -6.47
N ARG A 107 15.89 -14.46 -5.70
CA ARG A 107 16.04 -14.00 -4.31
C ARG A 107 16.23 -12.49 -4.23
N SER A 108 17.05 -11.91 -5.10
CA SER A 108 17.19 -10.46 -5.18
C SER A 108 15.87 -9.78 -5.53
N ALA A 109 15.08 -10.35 -6.45
CA ALA A 109 13.76 -9.86 -6.79
C ALA A 109 12.77 -9.97 -5.62
N GLN A 110 12.85 -11.04 -4.82
CA GLN A 110 12.08 -11.18 -3.58
C GLN A 110 12.43 -10.06 -2.59
N ASP A 111 13.71 -9.84 -2.31
CA ASP A 111 14.16 -8.81 -1.37
C ASP A 111 13.68 -7.41 -1.82
N GLN A 112 13.76 -7.11 -3.12
CA GLN A 112 13.24 -5.87 -3.69
C GLN A 112 11.72 -5.75 -3.54
N ALA A 113 10.96 -6.84 -3.76
CA ALA A 113 9.52 -6.85 -3.61
C ALA A 113 9.10 -6.67 -2.13
N GLU A 114 9.84 -7.25 -1.19
CA GLU A 114 9.62 -7.05 0.24
C GLU A 114 9.86 -5.60 0.66
N ALA A 115 10.97 -5.00 0.20
CA ALA A 115 11.24 -3.58 0.42
C ALA A 115 10.13 -2.69 -0.15
N ALA A 116 9.67 -2.95 -1.38
CA ALA A 116 8.59 -2.21 -2.02
C ALA A 116 7.26 -2.33 -1.24
N VAL A 117 6.95 -3.51 -0.68
CA VAL A 117 5.78 -3.69 0.19
C VAL A 117 5.91 -2.86 1.46
N LEU A 118 7.08 -2.85 2.10
CA LEU A 118 7.32 -2.03 3.30
C LEU A 118 7.13 -0.54 2.99
N GLU A 119 7.70 -0.05 1.91
CA GLU A 119 7.53 1.34 1.46
C GLU A 119 6.05 1.66 1.20
N ALA A 120 5.34 0.81 0.45
CA ALA A 120 3.92 0.98 0.18
C ALA A 120 3.06 1.00 1.46
N ARG A 121 3.37 0.13 2.43
CA ARG A 121 2.71 0.12 3.75
C ARG A 121 2.93 1.43 4.50
N THR A 122 4.17 1.94 4.52
CA THR A 122 4.46 3.22 5.19
C THR A 122 3.75 4.39 4.52
N LEU A 123 3.66 4.40 3.18
CA LEU A 123 2.94 5.41 2.43
C LEU A 123 1.44 5.34 2.72
N TRP A 124 0.85 4.15 2.66
CA TRP A 124 -0.56 3.93 2.98
C TRP A 124 -0.88 4.39 4.41
N ALA A 125 -0.08 4.00 5.41
CA ALA A 125 -0.26 4.44 6.79
C ALA A 125 -0.26 5.98 6.91
N LYS A 126 0.71 6.67 6.29
CA LYS A 126 0.75 8.15 6.25
C LYS A 126 -0.50 8.75 5.60
N ARG A 127 -1.00 8.15 4.50
CA ARG A 127 -2.19 8.64 3.80
C ARG A 127 -3.47 8.39 4.59
N SER A 128 -3.55 7.26 5.28
CA SER A 128 -4.66 6.89 6.15
C SER A 128 -4.77 7.81 7.36
N THR A 129 -3.66 8.07 8.06
CA THR A 129 -3.62 9.09 9.12
C THR A 129 -4.04 10.48 8.62
N ALA A 130 -3.61 10.85 7.41
CA ALA A 130 -4.04 12.12 6.82
C ALA A 130 -5.54 12.14 6.50
N SER A 131 -6.11 11.06 5.94
CA SER A 131 -7.56 10.97 5.73
C SER A 131 -8.32 11.10 7.05
N GLN A 132 -7.94 10.34 8.07
CA GLN A 132 -8.56 10.40 9.39
C GLN A 132 -8.55 11.81 9.98
N LYS A 133 -7.41 12.51 9.92
CA LYS A 133 -7.31 13.89 10.38
C LYS A 133 -8.26 14.84 9.64
N TRP A 134 -8.43 14.64 8.33
CA TRP A 134 -9.36 15.48 7.56
C TRP A 134 -10.83 15.14 7.82
N GLN A 135 -11.14 13.89 8.19
CA GLN A 135 -12.48 13.54 8.70
C GLN A 135 -12.76 14.25 10.04
N GLU A 136 -11.78 14.33 10.93
CA GLU A 136 -11.90 15.07 12.19
C GLU A 136 -12.13 16.56 11.95
N ILE A 137 -11.33 17.19 11.08
CA ILE A 137 -11.49 18.61 10.71
C ILE A 137 -12.87 18.88 10.09
N GLU A 138 -13.37 18.01 9.20
CA GLU A 138 -14.70 18.18 8.62
C GLU A 138 -15.80 18.15 9.70
N ARG A 139 -15.72 17.21 10.65
CA ARG A 139 -16.65 17.15 11.79
C ARG A 139 -16.56 18.40 12.66
N ASP A 140 -15.36 18.93 12.88
CA ASP A 140 -15.15 20.15 13.68
C ASP A 140 -15.78 21.37 12.99
N VAL A 141 -15.57 21.52 11.68
CA VAL A 141 -16.17 22.59 10.87
C VAL A 141 -17.69 22.49 10.89
N GLN A 142 -18.25 21.28 10.78
CA GLN A 142 -19.70 21.06 10.88
C GLN A 142 -20.22 21.51 12.26
N ARG A 143 -19.60 21.05 13.35
CA ARG A 143 -19.99 21.44 14.71
C ARG A 143 -19.94 22.94 14.94
N MET A 144 -18.91 23.62 14.44
CA MET A 144 -18.80 25.08 14.52
C MET A 144 -19.89 25.79 13.71
N THR A 145 -20.25 25.24 12.55
CA THR A 145 -21.31 25.79 11.70
C THR A 145 -22.67 25.66 12.38
N ASP A 146 -22.96 24.48 12.94
CA ASP A 146 -24.22 24.22 13.67
C ASP A 146 -24.36 25.15 14.88
N ALA A 147 -23.30 25.29 15.69
CA ALA A 147 -23.30 26.20 16.84
C ALA A 147 -23.49 27.68 16.44
N HIS A 148 -22.95 28.10 15.29
CA HIS A 148 -23.17 29.45 14.78
C HIS A 148 -24.62 29.64 14.32
N CYS A 149 -25.21 28.65 13.67
CA CYS A 149 -26.62 28.70 13.27
C CYS A 149 -27.56 28.74 14.50
N GLU A 150 -27.28 27.95 15.53
CA GLU A 150 -28.02 27.98 16.80
C GLU A 150 -27.95 29.36 17.46
N ALA A 151 -26.74 29.93 17.60
CA ALA A 151 -26.56 31.26 18.18
C ALA A 151 -27.26 32.35 17.36
N ALA A 152 -27.24 32.27 16.02
CA ALA A 152 -27.94 33.21 15.16
C ALA A 152 -29.48 33.12 15.32
N ALA A 153 -30.01 31.90 15.45
CA ALA A 153 -31.44 31.68 15.68
C ALA A 153 -31.90 32.18 17.06
N GLU A 154 -31.05 32.06 18.10
CA GLU A 154 -31.31 32.61 19.43
C GLU A 154 -31.39 34.15 19.38
N ILE A 155 -30.45 34.80 18.70
CA ILE A 155 -30.46 36.26 18.50
C ILE A 155 -31.71 36.71 17.73
N GLU A 156 -32.08 36.02 16.65
CA GLU A 156 -33.27 36.35 15.85
C GLU A 156 -34.55 36.19 16.68
N ALA A 157 -34.64 35.15 17.51
CA ALA A 157 -35.77 34.96 18.41
C ALA A 157 -35.87 36.07 19.46
N ASP A 158 -34.74 36.49 20.04
CA ASP A 158 -34.68 37.61 20.98
C ASP A 158 -35.10 38.94 20.33
N ASP A 159 -34.60 39.22 19.13
CA ASP A 159 -34.97 40.41 18.36
C ASP A 159 -36.48 40.43 18.04
N GLU A 160 -37.06 39.29 17.66
CA GLU A 160 -38.51 39.17 17.46
C GLU A 160 -39.31 39.48 18.73
N VAL A 161 -38.87 39.00 19.89
CA VAL A 161 -39.53 39.28 21.18
C VAL A 161 -39.50 40.78 21.48
N VAL A 162 -38.35 41.44 21.31
CA VAL A 162 -38.21 42.89 21.51
C VAL A 162 -39.14 43.68 20.59
N LEU A 163 -39.21 43.31 19.30
CA LEU A 163 -40.08 43.96 18.32
C LEU A 163 -41.57 43.81 18.66
N ARG A 164 -41.99 42.63 19.14
CA ARG A 164 -43.39 42.39 19.58
C ARG A 164 -43.74 43.22 20.81
N TYR A 165 -42.86 43.30 21.80
CA TYR A 165 -43.06 44.12 23.00
C TYR A 165 -43.18 45.61 22.65
N ARG A 166 -42.28 46.15 21.80
CA ARG A 166 -42.35 47.55 21.35
C ARG A 166 -43.66 47.87 20.62
N ARG A 167 -44.14 46.94 19.77
CA ARG A 167 -45.42 47.11 19.07
C ARG A 167 -46.63 47.06 20.02
N GLY A 168 -46.53 46.32 21.12
CA GLY A 168 -47.54 46.28 22.18
C GLY A 168 -47.57 47.57 23.01
N SER A 169 -46.41 48.14 23.33
CA SER A 169 -46.32 49.42 24.07
C SER A 169 -46.85 50.61 23.27
N ASP A 170 -46.57 50.69 21.96
CA ASP A 170 -47.09 51.77 21.11
C ASP A 170 -48.63 51.72 20.96
N ARG A 171 -49.22 50.51 21.08
CA ARG A 171 -50.67 50.33 21.05
C ARG A 171 -51.35 50.70 22.37
N GLN A 172 -50.59 50.82 23.46
CA GLN A 172 -51.09 51.19 24.79
C GLN A 172 -51.06 52.71 25.03
N VAL A 173 -50.30 53.48 24.24
CA VAL A 173 -50.23 54.96 24.34
C VAL A 173 -51.33 55.65 23.48
N GLY A 174 -52.02 54.91 22.61
CA GLY A 174 -53.11 55.44 21.76
C GLY A 174 -54.52 55.44 22.38
N GLY A 175 -54.65 55.21 23.69
CA GLY A 175 -55.94 55.10 24.38
C GLY A 175 -56.05 56.00 25.59
N GLU A 176 -56.14 57.32 25.39
CA GLU A 176 -56.78 58.21 26.37
C GLU A 176 -58.29 58.29 26.07
N PRO A 177 -59.17 57.86 26.98
CA PRO A 177 -60.60 58.16 26.90
C PRO A 177 -60.92 59.50 27.58
N THR A 178 -61.54 60.39 26.79
CA THR A 178 -62.30 61.61 27.15
C THR A 178 -61.65 62.71 27.99
#